data_AF-A0A8B6XWW8-F1
#
_entry.id   AF-A0A8B6XWW8-F1
#
_cell.length_a   1.000
_cell.length_b   1.000
_cell.length_c   1.000
_cell.angle_alpha   90.00
_cell.angle_beta   90.00
_cell.angle_gamma   90.00
#
_symmetry.space_group_name_H-M   'P 1'
#
loop_
_entity.id
_entity.type
_entity.pdbx_description
1 polymer ?
#
loop_
_entity_poly.entity_id
_entity_poly.type
_entity_poly.pdbx_seq_one_letter_code
_entity_poly.pdbx_strand_id
1 'polypeptide(L)'
;MSKKCNLLLETRSSVVTLANDGHSTRYIQKLLKIPQSTMSDAIRRFKCTGTNKNRKRTGRPSKISKAEDKSIILSYKRNKRLTAQEVTSNFNAVHNKAISERTVRRCLKTVGLKNSCSKTSSKSNKSEKKTSMGSNTFKLERYRLTKCIAGGRI
;
A
#
# COMPACT_ATOMS: atom_id res chain seq x y z
N MET A 1 -12.64 -23.28 10.98
CA MET A 1 -11.50 -23.83 10.20
C MET A 1 -11.77 -23.66 8.71
N SER A 2 -10.81 -23.15 7.94
CA SER A 2 -10.97 -23.00 6.48
C SER A 2 -11.07 -24.37 5.81
N LYS A 3 -12.14 -24.62 5.04
CA LYS A 3 -12.28 -25.85 4.26
C LYS A 3 -11.16 -25.88 3.19
N LYS A 4 -10.15 -26.74 3.38
CA LYS A 4 -9.11 -27.00 2.36
C LYS A 4 -9.69 -27.96 1.31
N CYS A 5 -10.32 -27.43 0.27
CA CYS A 5 -10.75 -28.22 -0.89
C CYS A 5 -10.07 -27.67 -2.15
N ASN A 6 -8.73 -27.70 -2.19
CA ASN A 6 -8.03 -27.54 -3.45
C ASN A 6 -8.07 -28.89 -4.17
N LEU A 7 -9.16 -29.17 -4.88
CA LEU A 7 -9.18 -30.25 -5.86
C LEU A 7 -8.06 -30.01 -6.88
N LEU A 8 -7.40 -31.10 -7.28
CA LEU A 8 -6.45 -31.09 -8.38
C LEU A 8 -7.10 -30.52 -9.64
N LEU A 9 -6.30 -29.89 -10.50
CA LEU A 9 -6.80 -29.31 -11.74
C LEU A 9 -7.47 -30.38 -12.62
N GLU A 10 -6.89 -31.57 -12.64
CA GLU A 10 -7.37 -32.73 -13.39
C GLU A 10 -8.78 -33.13 -12.98
N THR A 11 -9.04 -33.29 -11.67
CA THR A 11 -10.37 -33.70 -11.19
C THR A 11 -11.44 -32.65 -11.49
N ARG A 12 -11.11 -31.36 -11.49
CA ARG A 12 -12.04 -30.30 -11.93
C ARG A 12 -12.30 -30.35 -13.43
N SER A 13 -11.29 -30.66 -14.23
CA SER A 13 -11.46 -30.86 -15.68
C SER A 13 -12.32 -32.08 -15.98
N SER A 14 -12.16 -33.19 -15.26
CA SER A 14 -13.05 -34.37 -15.36
C SER A 14 -14.49 -34.04 -14.98
N VAL A 15 -14.72 -33.22 -13.95
CA VAL A 15 -16.07 -32.76 -13.60
C VAL A 15 -16.70 -31.94 -14.74
N VAL A 16 -15.94 -31.02 -15.34
CA VAL A 16 -16.44 -30.14 -16.40
C VAL A 16 -16.73 -30.92 -17.68
N THR A 17 -15.86 -31.85 -18.07
CA THR A 17 -16.07 -32.71 -19.25
C THR A 17 -17.34 -33.52 -19.11
N LEU A 18 -17.48 -34.28 -18.01
CA LEU A 18 -18.68 -35.07 -17.75
C LEU A 18 -19.97 -34.23 -17.67
N ALA A 19 -19.88 -33.00 -17.15
CA ALA A 19 -21.02 -32.09 -17.10
C ALA A 19 -21.40 -31.55 -18.49
N ASN A 20 -20.41 -31.34 -19.37
CA ASN A 20 -20.65 -30.96 -20.77
C ASN A 20 -21.21 -32.12 -21.59
N ASP A 21 -20.83 -33.36 -21.28
CA ASP A 21 -21.37 -34.59 -21.87
C ASP A 21 -22.82 -34.87 -21.44
N GLY A 22 -23.39 -34.04 -20.55
CA GLY A 22 -24.80 -34.13 -20.13
C GLY A 22 -25.06 -35.07 -18.95
N HIS A 23 -24.03 -35.58 -18.30
CA HIS A 23 -24.22 -36.46 -17.14
C HIS A 23 -24.80 -35.70 -15.93
N SER A 24 -25.65 -36.39 -15.17
CA SER A 24 -26.23 -35.82 -13.95
C SER A 24 -25.17 -35.58 -12.88
N THR A 25 -25.35 -34.50 -12.11
CA THR A 25 -24.48 -34.14 -10.99
C THR A 25 -24.33 -35.24 -9.95
N ARG A 26 -25.42 -35.98 -9.68
CA ARG A 26 -25.42 -37.14 -8.76
C ARG A 26 -24.56 -38.29 -9.29
N TYR A 27 -24.60 -38.54 -10.60
CA TYR A 27 -23.77 -39.56 -11.24
C TYR A 27 -22.28 -39.20 -11.12
N ILE A 28 -21.91 -37.96 -11.47
CA ILE A 28 -20.54 -37.46 -11.39
C ILE A 28 -20.00 -37.52 -9.96
N GLN A 29 -20.82 -37.15 -8.97
CA GLN A 29 -20.48 -37.26 -7.55
C GLN A 29 -20.13 -38.69 -7.14
N LYS A 30 -20.96 -39.68 -7.54
CA LYS A 30 -20.71 -41.09 -7.21
C LYS A 30 -19.45 -41.61 -7.89
N LEU A 31 -19.24 -41.23 -9.16
CA LEU A 31 -18.09 -41.63 -9.96
C LEU A 31 -16.76 -41.09 -9.39
N LEU A 32 -16.69 -39.79 -9.13
CA LEU A 32 -15.46 -39.11 -8.70
C LEU A 32 -15.29 -39.06 -7.18
N LYS A 33 -16.30 -39.46 -6.41
CA LYS A 33 -16.34 -39.40 -4.93
C LYS A 33 -16.06 -37.99 -4.38
N ILE A 34 -16.56 -36.95 -5.07
CA ILE A 34 -16.39 -35.54 -4.71
C ILE A 34 -17.69 -34.99 -4.10
N PRO A 35 -17.64 -34.15 -3.05
CA PRO A 35 -18.83 -33.49 -2.51
C PRO A 35 -19.57 -32.66 -3.56
N GLN A 36 -20.91 -32.72 -3.56
CA GLN A 36 -21.77 -32.01 -4.51
C GLN A 36 -21.53 -30.49 -4.54
N SER A 37 -21.26 -29.87 -3.40
CA SER A 37 -20.92 -28.45 -3.29
C SER A 37 -19.64 -28.08 -4.05
N THR A 38 -18.61 -28.94 -3.96
CA THR A 38 -17.32 -28.74 -4.64
C THR A 38 -17.45 -28.90 -6.16
N MET A 39 -18.23 -29.88 -6.61
CA MET A 39 -18.51 -30.09 -8.03
C MET A 39 -19.36 -28.93 -8.61
N SER A 40 -20.38 -28.48 -7.89
CA SER A 40 -21.18 -27.30 -8.27
C SER A 40 -20.32 -26.05 -8.38
N ASP A 41 -19.41 -25.83 -7.43
CA ASP A 41 -18.45 -24.72 -7.48
C ASP A 41 -17.52 -24.82 -8.70
N ALA A 42 -17.02 -26.01 -9.02
CA ALA A 42 -16.17 -26.22 -10.19
C ALA A 42 -16.89 -25.87 -11.51
N ILE A 43 -18.12 -26.37 -11.69
CA ILE A 43 -18.94 -26.08 -12.88
C ILE A 43 -19.22 -24.57 -12.98
N ARG A 44 -19.65 -23.94 -11.88
CA ARG A 44 -19.93 -22.51 -11.83
C ARG A 44 -18.69 -21.68 -12.18
N ARG A 45 -17.54 -22.02 -11.60
CA ARG A 45 -16.26 -21.33 -11.89
C ARG A 45 -15.88 -21.44 -13.36
N PHE A 46 -16.05 -22.62 -13.96
CA PHE A 46 -15.77 -22.84 -15.37
C PHE A 46 -16.70 -22.01 -16.26
N LYS A 47 -18.00 -21.99 -15.98
CA LYS A 47 -18.96 -21.14 -16.73
C LYS A 47 -18.61 -19.65 -16.65
N CYS A 48 -18.17 -19.16 -15.50
CA CYS A 48 -17.85 -17.73 -15.33
C CYS A 48 -16.48 -17.30 -15.88
N THR A 49 -15.46 -18.17 -15.86
CA THR A 49 -14.07 -17.80 -16.21
C THR A 49 -13.53 -18.54 -17.44
N GLY A 50 -14.19 -19.62 -17.88
CA GLY A 50 -13.70 -20.52 -18.92
C GLY A 50 -12.47 -21.35 -18.51
N THR A 51 -12.04 -21.27 -17.25
CA THR A 51 -10.80 -21.93 -16.80
C THR A 51 -10.98 -22.64 -15.45
N ASN A 52 -10.42 -23.85 -15.36
CA ASN A 52 -10.41 -24.64 -14.13
C ASN A 52 -9.22 -24.32 -13.20
N LYS A 53 -8.26 -23.54 -13.70
CA LYS A 53 -7.07 -23.12 -12.94
C LYS A 53 -7.47 -22.24 -11.74
N ASN A 54 -6.70 -22.36 -10.67
CA ASN A 54 -6.83 -21.43 -9.54
C ASN A 54 -6.39 -20.05 -9.99
N ARG A 55 -7.20 -19.02 -9.66
CA ARG A 55 -6.81 -17.64 -9.90
C ARG A 55 -5.65 -17.29 -8.96
N LYS A 56 -4.66 -16.56 -9.48
CA LYS A 56 -3.64 -15.95 -8.63
C LYS A 56 -4.35 -15.03 -7.64
N ARG A 57 -3.97 -15.11 -6.36
CA ARG A 57 -4.47 -14.17 -5.35
C ARG A 57 -3.88 -12.79 -5.64
N THR A 58 -4.68 -11.74 -5.50
CA THR A 58 -4.26 -10.34 -5.71
C THR A 58 -3.21 -9.88 -4.70
N GLY A 59 -3.12 -10.53 -3.54
CA GLY A 59 -2.24 -10.13 -2.46
C GLY A 59 -2.72 -8.85 -1.77
N ARG A 60 -1.93 -8.36 -0.82
CA ARG A 60 -2.21 -7.09 -0.13
C ARG A 60 -1.80 -5.92 -1.03
N PRO A 61 -2.65 -4.89 -1.21
CA PRO A 61 -2.25 -3.70 -1.95
C PRO A 61 -1.06 -3.02 -1.26
N SER A 62 -0.13 -2.49 -2.07
CA SER A 62 0.99 -1.70 -1.56
C SER A 62 0.49 -0.41 -0.92
N LYS A 63 1.27 0.13 0.03
CA LYS A 63 1.02 1.46 0.63
C LYS A 63 1.23 2.60 -0.37
N ILE A 64 2.04 2.34 -1.40
CA ILE A 64 2.44 3.29 -2.43
C ILE A 64 1.76 2.91 -3.75
N SER A 65 1.27 3.90 -4.48
CA SER A 65 0.72 3.72 -5.82
C SER A 65 1.83 3.58 -6.87
N LYS A 66 1.54 2.97 -8.02
CA LYS A 66 2.51 2.87 -9.14
C LYS A 66 3.03 4.23 -9.62
N ALA A 67 2.21 5.28 -9.53
CA ALA A 67 2.62 6.64 -9.89
C ALA A 67 3.59 7.25 -8.87
N GLU A 68 3.35 6.99 -7.58
CA GLU A 68 4.21 7.42 -6.48
C GLU A 68 5.54 6.66 -6.48
N ASP A 69 5.52 5.36 -6.80
CA ASP A 69 6.76 4.59 -7.00
C ASP A 69 7.62 5.22 -8.10
N LYS A 70 7.01 5.65 -9.20
CA LYS A 70 7.71 6.36 -10.28
C LYS A 70 8.25 7.72 -9.83
N SER A 71 7.52 8.47 -9.00
CA SER A 71 7.99 9.77 -8.49
C SER A 71 9.23 9.61 -7.60
N ILE A 72 9.27 8.56 -6.77
CA ILE A 72 10.44 8.18 -5.96
C ILE A 72 11.64 7.83 -6.85
N ILE A 73 11.42 7.01 -7.88
CA ILE A 73 12.49 6.61 -8.81
C ILE A 73 13.03 7.84 -9.56
N LEU A 74 12.14 8.73 -10.00
CA LEU A 74 12.51 9.93 -10.76
C LEU A 74 13.25 10.96 -9.89
N SER A 75 12.80 11.19 -8.65
CA SER A 75 13.47 12.09 -7.71
C SER A 75 14.90 11.60 -7.40
N TYR A 76 15.08 10.30 -7.22
CA TYR A 76 16.40 9.70 -7.03
C TYR A 76 17.28 9.78 -8.29
N LYS A 77 16.72 9.55 -9.49
CA LYS A 77 17.46 9.67 -10.74
C LYS A 77 17.95 11.09 -11.02
N ARG A 78 17.14 12.11 -10.68
CA ARG A 78 17.52 13.53 -10.78
C ARG A 78 18.71 13.84 -9.87
N ASN A 79 18.66 13.37 -8.62
CA ASN A 79 19.68 13.64 -7.61
C ASN A 79 20.21 12.33 -6.99
N LYS A 80 21.18 11.69 -7.64
CA LYS A 80 21.74 10.39 -7.21
C LYS A 80 22.46 10.43 -5.85
N ARG A 81 22.77 11.63 -5.33
CA ARG A 81 23.43 11.85 -4.03
C ARG A 81 22.46 11.79 -2.85
N LEU A 82 21.14 11.79 -3.09
CA LEU A 82 20.15 11.72 -2.03
C LEU A 82 20.20 10.36 -1.32
N THR A 83 20.22 10.40 0.01
CA THR A 83 20.06 9.20 0.83
C THR A 83 18.60 8.72 0.80
N ALA A 84 18.38 7.42 1.00
CA ALA A 84 17.02 6.88 1.08
C ALA A 84 16.19 7.52 2.22
N GLN A 85 16.85 7.94 3.31
CA GLN A 85 16.22 8.64 4.42
C GLN A 85 15.69 10.02 3.99
N GLU A 86 16.49 10.82 3.27
CA GLU A 86 16.07 12.12 2.75
C GLU A 86 14.93 12.00 1.73
N VAL A 87 15.02 11.03 0.81
CA VAL A 87 13.94 10.76 -0.15
C VAL A 87 12.64 10.40 0.58
N THR A 88 12.74 9.65 1.67
CA THR A 88 11.57 9.29 2.49
C THR A 88 10.96 10.51 3.15
N SER A 89 11.78 11.35 3.79
CA SER A 89 11.30 12.58 4.44
C SER A 89 10.61 13.52 3.45
N ASN A 90 11.24 13.73 2.28
CA ASN A 90 10.69 14.58 1.23
C ASN A 90 9.38 14.01 0.69
N PHE A 91 9.32 12.70 0.43
CA PHE A 91 8.10 12.05 -0.03
C PHE A 91 6.97 12.16 1.00
N ASN A 92 7.27 11.89 2.27
CA ASN A 92 6.28 11.93 3.34
C ASN A 92 5.71 13.34 3.52
N ALA A 93 6.55 14.39 3.37
CA ALA A 93 6.12 15.78 3.41
C ALA A 93 5.21 16.17 2.23
N VAL A 94 5.53 15.70 1.01
CA VAL A 94 4.75 16.02 -0.20
C VAL A 94 3.42 15.27 -0.25
N HIS A 95 3.42 13.99 0.11
CA HIS A 95 2.27 13.10 -0.06
C HIS A 95 1.45 12.87 1.21
N ASN A 96 1.84 13.47 2.35
CA ASN A 96 1.20 13.27 3.65
C ASN A 96 1.03 11.78 4.04
N LYS A 97 2.02 10.95 3.68
CA LYS A 97 2.04 9.50 4.00
C LYS A 97 3.20 9.20 4.93
N ALA A 98 3.03 8.23 5.82
CA ALA A 98 4.10 7.73 6.67
C ALA A 98 4.77 6.49 6.03
N ILE A 99 5.70 6.69 5.10
CA ILE A 99 6.44 5.59 4.48
C ILE A 99 7.76 5.36 5.24
N SER A 100 8.15 4.09 5.35
CA SER A 100 9.44 3.71 5.91
C SER A 100 10.53 3.74 4.84
N GLU A 101 11.76 4.06 5.25
CA GLU A 101 12.94 4.04 4.39
C GLU A 101 13.12 2.70 3.67
N ARG A 102 12.78 1.59 4.33
CA ARG A 102 12.84 0.24 3.75
C ARG A 102 11.95 0.10 2.52
N THR A 103 10.83 0.82 2.47
CA THR A 103 9.93 0.81 1.32
C THR A 103 10.57 1.54 0.13
N VAL A 104 11.15 2.73 0.36
CA VAL A 104 11.92 3.46 -0.67
C VAL A 104 13.08 2.62 -1.22
N ARG A 105 13.85 1.96 -0.33
CA ARG A 105 14.92 1.05 -0.76
C ARG A 105 14.40 -0.12 -1.60
N ARG A 106 13.24 -0.68 -1.28
CA ARG A 106 12.61 -1.73 -2.10
C ARG A 106 12.24 -1.19 -3.48
N CYS A 107 11.64 0.00 -3.56
CA CYS A 107 11.29 0.64 -4.83
C CYS A 107 12.53 0.95 -5.71
N LEU A 108 13.66 1.32 -5.12
CA LEU A 108 14.90 1.52 -5.88
C LEU A 108 15.51 0.19 -6.35
N LYS A 109 15.43 -0.86 -5.51
CA LYS A 109 15.92 -2.19 -5.87
C LYS A 109 15.15 -2.83 -7.02
N THR A 110 13.85 -2.57 -7.18
CA THR A 110 13.07 -3.12 -8.32
C THR A 110 13.58 -2.63 -9.67
N VAL A 111 14.20 -1.46 -9.72
CA VAL A 111 14.81 -0.88 -10.93
C VAL A 111 16.34 -1.01 -10.98
N GLY A 112 16.93 -1.82 -10.09
CA GLY A 112 18.37 -2.07 -10.04
C GLY A 112 19.22 -0.90 -9.50
N LEU A 113 18.59 0.12 -8.90
CA LEU A 113 19.31 1.25 -8.33
C LEU A 113 19.77 0.92 -6.91
N LYS A 114 21.09 1.03 -6.68
CA LYS A 114 21.68 0.89 -5.35
C LYS A 114 21.79 2.27 -4.71
N ASN A 115 21.08 2.46 -3.59
CA ASN A 115 21.39 3.57 -2.69
C ASN A 115 22.75 3.26 -2.05
N SER A 116 23.80 3.93 -2.49
CA SER A 116 25.18 3.80 -1.99
C SER A 116 25.65 5.14 -1.45
N CYS A 117 24.85 5.77 -0.61
CA CYS A 117 25.30 6.94 0.13
C CYS A 117 25.72 6.44 1.51
N SER A 118 27.00 6.09 1.65
CA SER A 118 27.60 5.92 2.97
C SER A 118 27.46 7.24 3.70
N LYS A 119 26.87 7.24 4.90
CA LYS A 119 27.03 8.38 5.81
C LYS A 119 28.53 8.45 6.12
N THR A 120 29.28 9.31 5.43
CA THR A 120 30.46 9.89 6.07
C THR A 120 29.91 10.54 7.32
N SER A 121 30.33 10.09 8.50
CA SER A 121 29.88 10.60 9.78
C SER A 121 30.36 12.04 9.98
N SER A 122 29.84 13.00 9.22
CA SER A 122 29.92 14.41 9.57
C SER A 122 28.86 14.64 10.62
N LYS A 123 29.29 14.87 11.86
CA LYS A 123 28.45 15.31 12.97
C LYS A 123 27.54 16.43 12.47
N SER A 124 26.24 16.19 12.40
CA SER A 124 25.28 17.27 12.24
C SER A 124 25.41 18.16 13.47
N ASN A 125 25.87 19.40 13.30
CA ASN A 125 25.75 20.41 14.35
C ASN A 125 24.26 20.53 14.69
N LYS A 126 23.90 20.03 15.86
CA LYS A 126 22.60 20.28 16.47
C LYS A 126 22.65 21.75 16.89
N SER A 127 22.26 22.67 15.99
CA SER A 127 22.03 24.04 16.42
C SER A 127 20.79 24.03 17.30
N GLU A 128 21.03 24.01 18.60
CA GLU A 128 20.05 24.27 19.62
C GLU A 128 19.46 25.67 19.38
N LYS A 129 18.17 25.74 19.08
CA LYS A 129 17.34 26.87 19.51
C LYS A 129 16.32 26.33 20.49
N LYS A 130 16.78 26.10 21.72
CA LYS A 130 15.92 26.17 22.89
C LYS A 130 15.89 27.63 23.31
N THR A 131 14.81 28.33 22.99
CA THR A 131 14.35 29.46 23.80
C THR A 131 12.98 29.09 24.32
N SER A 132 12.97 28.53 25.52
CA SER A 132 11.79 28.49 26.37
C SER A 132 11.55 29.89 26.93
N MET A 133 10.54 30.59 26.43
CA MET A 133 9.81 31.57 27.22
C MET A 133 8.36 31.46 26.78
N GLY A 134 7.54 30.79 27.60
CA GLY A 134 6.10 30.88 27.45
C GLY A 134 5.64 32.27 27.84
N SER A 135 4.89 32.94 26.97
CA SER A 135 4.04 34.07 27.34
C SER A 135 2.99 34.35 26.26
N ASN A 136 1.85 33.67 26.41
CA ASN A 136 0.56 34.34 26.57
C ASN A 136 0.20 35.45 25.55
N THR A 137 -0.06 35.10 24.28
CA THR A 137 -0.38 36.06 23.21
C THR A 137 -1.88 36.30 22.95
N PHE A 138 -2.79 35.77 23.77
CA PHE A 138 -4.25 35.95 23.57
C PHE A 138 -4.95 36.92 24.54
N LYS A 139 -4.21 37.61 25.43
CA LYS A 139 -4.80 38.56 26.40
C LYS A 139 -4.34 40.03 26.24
N LEU A 140 -3.39 40.30 25.34
CA LEU A 140 -2.82 41.65 25.11
C LEU A 140 -3.43 42.43 23.94
N GLU A 141 -4.19 41.77 23.04
CA GLU A 141 -4.93 42.47 21.96
C GLU A 141 -6.18 43.22 22.47
N ARG A 142 -6.77 42.78 23.59
CA ARG A 142 -8.00 43.42 24.11
C ARG A 142 -7.74 44.75 24.84
N TYR A 143 -6.51 45.01 25.27
CA TYR A 143 -6.13 46.23 26.01
C TYR A 143 -5.63 47.35 25.08
N ARG A 144 -5.39 47.06 23.79
CA ARG A 144 -5.01 48.05 22.78
C ARG A 144 -6.21 48.64 22.02
N LEU A 145 -7.36 47.95 21.96
CA LEU A 145 -8.55 48.50 21.31
C LEU A 145 -9.37 49.47 22.19
N THR A 146 -9.26 49.40 23.52
CA THR A 146 -10.08 50.25 24.42
C THR A 146 -9.43 51.60 24.78
N LYS A 147 -8.16 51.84 24.41
CA LYS A 147 -7.48 53.13 24.61
C LYS A 147 -7.52 54.08 23.41
N CYS A 148 -8.01 53.65 22.25
CA CYS A 148 -8.19 54.52 21.08
C CYS A 148 -9.56 55.22 21.02
N ILE A 149 -10.49 54.95 21.94
CA ILE A 149 -11.83 55.57 21.96
C ILE A 149 -11.94 56.72 22.98
N ALA A 150 -11.01 56.84 23.94
CA ALA A 150 -11.11 57.81 25.05
C ALA A 150 -10.21 59.06 24.92
N GLY A 151 -9.92 59.51 23.68
CA GLY A 151 -9.07 60.68 23.40
C GLY A 151 -9.65 61.62 22.34
N GLY A 152 -10.98 61.69 22.23
CA GLY A 152 -11.66 62.65 21.37
C GLY A 152 -11.52 64.08 21.88
N ARG A 153 -10.99 64.96 21.03
CA ARG A 153 -11.17 66.42 21.09
C ARG A 153 -12.66 66.75 21.13
N ILE A 154 -13.08 67.60 22.07
CA ILE A 154 -13.58 68.99 21.87
C ILE A 154 -13.11 69.76 23.10
#